data_AF-A0A1I6H2J7-F1
#
_entry.id   AF-A0A1I6H2J7-F1
#
_cell.length_a   1.000
_cell.length_b   1.000
_cell.length_c   1.000
_cell.angle_alpha   90.00
_cell.angle_beta   90.00
_cell.angle_gamma   90.00
#
_symmetry.space_group_name_H-M   'P 1'
#
loop_
_entity.id
_entity.type
_entity.pdbx_description
1 polymer ?
#
loop_
_entity_poly.entity_id
_entity_poly.type
_entity_poly.pdbx_seq_one_letter_code
_entity_poly.pdbx_strand_id
1 'polypeptide(L)'
;MLENADVGKLIIRLTLGGLMLFHGIAKLLNGIGFIEGELASHGLPTVLAYGVYVGEVLAPLMVILGYQTRIGALIIVFNMLFAIALVHAHQLLSLGGNGGWALELQGFFLFTAVAVIFLGPGRYKLKN
;
A
#
# COMPACT_ATOMS: atom_id res chain seq x y z
N MET A 1 -25.01 -1.04 -21.36
CA MET A 1 -25.19 -0.53 -19.99
C MET A 1 -23.80 -0.38 -19.38
N LEU A 2 -23.35 0.83 -19.05
CA LEU A 2 -22.00 1.10 -18.51
C LEU A 2 -21.87 0.78 -17.01
N GLU A 3 -22.97 0.40 -16.36
CA GLU A 3 -23.00 0.04 -14.95
C GLU A 3 -22.45 -1.38 -14.74
N ASN A 4 -21.19 -1.46 -14.30
CA ASN A 4 -20.55 -2.73 -13.96
C ASN A 4 -19.65 -2.57 -12.72
N ALA A 5 -20.23 -2.84 -11.55
CA ALA A 5 -19.53 -2.73 -10.26
C ALA A 5 -18.33 -3.68 -10.14
N ASP A 6 -18.39 -4.85 -10.77
CA ASP A 6 -17.28 -5.83 -10.72
C ASP A 6 -16.05 -5.35 -11.51
N VAL A 7 -16.27 -4.71 -12.66
CA VAL A 7 -15.18 -4.08 -13.42
C VAL A 7 -14.58 -2.92 -12.62
N GLY A 8 -15.42 -2.09 -11.96
CA GLY A 8 -14.93 -1.03 -11.08
C GLY A 8 -14.04 -1.55 -9.94
N LYS A 9 -14.45 -2.64 -9.27
CA LYS A 9 -13.64 -3.29 -8.22
C LYS A 9 -12.33 -3.84 -8.77
N LEU A 10 -12.34 -4.44 -9.97
CA LEU A 10 -11.13 -4.91 -10.63
C LEU A 10 -10.16 -3.77 -10.90
N ILE A 11 -10.64 -2.66 -11.46
CA ILE A 11 -9.81 -1.47 -11.74
C ILE A 11 -9.17 -0.96 -10.46
N ILE A 12 -9.94 -0.78 -9.37
CA ILE A 12 -9.40 -0.32 -8.09
C ILE A 12 -8.29 -1.25 -7.58
N ARG A 13 -8.48 -2.56 -7.68
CA ARG A 13 -7.49 -3.56 -7.24
C ARG A 13 -6.22 -3.54 -8.09
N LEU A 14 -6.37 -3.45 -9.41
CA LEU A 14 -5.23 -3.35 -10.33
C LEU A 14 -4.46 -2.05 -10.14
N THR A 15 -5.15 -0.93 -9.91
CA THR A 15 -4.52 0.35 -9.61
C THR A 15 -3.76 0.30 -8.29
N LEU A 16 -4.43 -0.10 -7.19
CA LEU A 16 -3.81 -0.20 -5.87
C LEU A 16 -2.60 -1.13 -5.88
N GLY A 17 -2.82 -2.37 -6.34
CA GLY A 17 -1.77 -3.37 -6.32
C GLY A 17 -0.67 -3.07 -7.34
N GLY A 18 -1.00 -2.65 -8.56
CA GLY A 18 -0.01 -2.34 -9.60
C GLY A 18 0.90 -1.19 -9.21
N LEU A 19 0.33 -0.09 -8.72
CA LEU A 19 1.12 1.06 -8.26
C LEU A 19 1.97 0.72 -7.03
N MET A 20 1.44 -0.04 -6.08
CA MET A 20 2.21 -0.49 -4.91
C MET A 20 3.35 -1.45 -5.31
N LEU A 21 3.12 -2.32 -6.29
CA LEU A 21 4.13 -3.27 -6.76
C LEU A 21 5.38 -2.57 -7.29
N PHE A 22 5.25 -1.41 -7.94
CA PHE A 22 6.41 -0.62 -8.36
C PHE A 22 7.30 -0.20 -7.18
N HIS A 23 6.71 0.12 -6.03
CA HIS A 23 7.46 0.44 -4.82
C HIS A 23 8.21 -0.79 -4.29
N GLY A 24 7.53 -1.94 -4.26
CA GLY A 24 8.13 -3.21 -3.86
C GLY A 24 9.28 -3.64 -4.79
N ILE A 25 9.09 -3.54 -6.10
CA ILE A 25 10.13 -3.84 -7.11
C ILE A 25 11.33 -2.91 -6.92
N ALA A 26 11.11 -1.61 -6.74
CA ALA A 26 12.19 -0.67 -6.50
C ALA A 26 13.01 -1.05 -5.25
N LYS A 27 12.36 -1.53 -4.18
CA LYS A 27 13.03 -2.01 -2.95
C LYS A 27 13.71 -3.36 -3.10
N LEU A 28 13.25 -4.21 -4.01
CA LEU A 28 13.94 -5.46 -4.35
C LEU A 28 15.23 -5.18 -5.11
N LEU A 29 15.21 -4.19 -6.01
CA LEU A 29 16.36 -3.85 -6.86
C LEU A 29 17.40 -2.99 -6.14
N ASN A 30 16.95 -2.01 -5.35
CA ASN A 30 17.83 -1.01 -4.72
C ASN A 30 18.09 -1.29 -3.23
N GLY A 31 17.44 -2.30 -2.66
CA GLY A 31 17.49 -2.63 -1.24
C GLY A 31 16.60 -1.75 -0.36
N ILE A 32 16.64 -2.01 0.95
CA ILE A 32 15.81 -1.38 1.99
C ILE A 32 16.62 -0.59 3.02
N GLY A 33 17.89 -0.29 2.72
CA GLY A 33 18.82 0.37 3.65
C GLY A 33 18.32 1.71 4.19
N PHE A 34 17.54 2.47 3.41
CA PHE A 34 16.87 3.68 3.90
C PHE A 34 15.92 3.38 5.07
N ILE A 35 15.10 2.33 4.95
CA ILE A 35 14.13 1.93 5.98
C ILE A 35 14.86 1.40 7.21
N GLU A 36 15.93 0.63 7.01
CA GLU A 36 16.77 0.16 8.13
C GLU A 36 17.39 1.33 8.89
N GLY A 37 17.85 2.37 8.18
CA GLY A 37 18.36 3.60 8.77
C GLY A 37 17.31 4.35 9.59
N GLU A 38 16.08 4.50 9.06
CA GLU A 38 14.96 5.11 9.79
C GLU A 38 14.55 4.29 11.01
N LEU A 39 14.51 2.96 10.92
CA LEU A 39 14.23 2.12 12.08
C LEU A 39 15.30 2.30 13.17
N ALA A 40 16.57 2.31 12.78
CA ALA A 40 17.68 2.52 13.71
C ALA A 40 17.64 3.91 14.36
N SER A 41 17.27 4.96 13.61
CA SER A 41 17.14 6.32 14.13
C SER A 41 16.04 6.43 15.20
N HIS A 42 14.99 5.64 15.05
CA HIS A 42 13.90 5.51 16.02
C HIS A 42 14.15 4.47 17.14
N GLY A 43 15.32 3.83 17.18
CA GLY A 43 15.67 2.81 18.17
C GLY A 43 14.91 1.48 18.00
N LEU A 44 14.35 1.24 16.82
CA LEU A 44 13.57 0.05 16.48
C LEU A 44 14.46 -1.05 15.85
N PRO A 45 14.08 -2.33 15.97
CA PRO A 45 14.80 -3.43 15.32
C PRO A 45 14.78 -3.30 13.79
N THR A 46 15.95 -3.28 13.16
CA THR A 46 16.10 -3.16 11.69
C THR A 46 15.50 -4.35 10.93
N VAL A 47 15.37 -5.51 11.58
CA VAL A 47 14.68 -6.70 11.02
C VAL A 47 13.23 -6.40 10.60
N LEU A 48 12.59 -5.36 11.15
CA LEU A 48 11.25 -4.94 10.74
C LEU A 48 11.22 -4.39 9.30
N ALA A 49 12.36 -3.94 8.76
CA ALA A 49 12.44 -3.40 7.40
C ALA A 49 12.00 -4.44 6.34
N TYR A 50 12.28 -5.73 6.59
CA TYR A 50 11.87 -6.81 5.69
C TYR A 50 10.34 -6.97 5.59
N GLY A 51 9.58 -6.45 6.55
CA GLY A 51 8.13 -6.39 6.50
C GLY A 51 7.60 -5.62 5.30
N VAL A 52 8.38 -4.70 4.76
CA VAL A 52 8.00 -3.91 3.57
C VAL A 52 7.85 -4.80 2.32
N TYR A 53 8.60 -5.91 2.20
CA TYR A 53 8.40 -6.85 1.11
C TYR A 53 7.04 -7.57 1.20
N VAL A 54 6.57 -7.83 2.42
CA VAL A 54 5.23 -8.38 2.63
C VAL A 54 4.17 -7.33 2.27
N GLY A 55 4.38 -6.09 2.69
CA GLY A 55 3.49 -4.94 2.43
C GLY A 55 3.39 -4.49 0.98
N GLU A 56 4.48 -4.58 0.22
CA GLU A 56 4.61 -3.95 -1.09
C GLU A 56 4.85 -4.93 -2.25
N VAL A 57 5.08 -6.20 -1.96
CA VAL A 57 5.19 -7.25 -2.99
C VAL A 57 4.11 -8.29 -2.80
N LEU A 58 4.11 -8.98 -1.66
CA LEU A 58 3.18 -10.09 -1.43
C LEU A 58 1.72 -9.60 -1.40
N ALA A 59 1.43 -8.58 -0.60
CA ALA A 59 0.08 -8.08 -0.44
C ALA A 59 -0.50 -7.44 -1.72
N PRO A 60 0.27 -6.66 -2.51
CA PRO A 60 -0.18 -6.19 -3.83
C PRO A 60 -0.49 -7.33 -4.81
N LEU A 61 0.31 -8.39 -4.84
CA LEU A 61 0.04 -9.57 -5.67
C LEU A 61 -1.26 -10.26 -5.25
N MET A 62 -1.50 -10.43 -3.94
CA MET A 62 -2.76 -10.94 -3.41
C MET A 62 -3.96 -10.11 -3.88
N VAL A 63 -3.84 -8.78 -3.81
CA VAL A 63 -4.89 -7.85 -4.25
C VAL A 63 -5.10 -7.91 -5.77
N ILE A 64 -4.04 -7.94 -6.58
CA ILE A 64 -4.12 -8.01 -8.05
C ILE A 64 -4.79 -9.31 -8.50
N LEU A 65 -4.32 -10.44 -7.98
CA LEU A 65 -4.81 -11.77 -8.39
C LEU A 65 -6.21 -12.08 -7.84
N GLY A 66 -6.65 -11.34 -6.83
CA GLY A 66 -7.94 -11.61 -6.19
C GLY A 66 -7.84 -12.80 -5.26
N TYR A 67 -6.64 -13.02 -4.72
CA TYR A 67 -6.32 -14.07 -3.77
C TYR A 67 -6.31 -13.49 -2.36
N GLN A 68 -7.21 -13.89 -1.47
CA GLN A 68 -7.29 -13.37 -0.09
C GLN A 68 -7.27 -11.82 -0.06
N THR A 69 -8.04 -11.19 -0.94
CA THR A 69 -7.92 -9.75 -1.25
C THR A 69 -8.12 -8.86 -0.03
N ARG A 70 -9.02 -9.23 0.89
CA ARG A 70 -9.23 -8.46 2.12
C ARG A 70 -8.01 -8.50 3.05
N ILE A 71 -7.37 -9.67 3.15
CA ILE A 71 -6.14 -9.83 3.94
C ILE A 71 -5.00 -9.05 3.27
N GLY A 72 -4.83 -9.17 1.95
CA GLY A 72 -3.83 -8.39 1.22
C GLY A 72 -4.02 -6.88 1.39
N ALA A 73 -5.26 -6.39 1.24
CA ALA A 73 -5.56 -4.99 1.46
C ALA A 73 -5.33 -4.53 2.91
N LEU A 74 -5.63 -5.38 3.90
CA LEU A 74 -5.34 -5.10 5.31
C LEU A 74 -3.82 -4.98 5.56
N ILE A 75 -3.02 -5.86 4.96
CA ILE A 75 -1.56 -5.79 5.05
C ILE A 75 -1.05 -4.47 4.42
N ILE A 76 -1.60 -4.06 3.26
CA ILE A 76 -1.26 -2.76 2.65
C ILE A 76 -1.61 -1.61 3.58
N VAL A 77 -2.78 -1.64 4.24
CA VAL A 77 -3.17 -0.62 5.23
C VAL A 77 -2.13 -0.53 6.34
N PHE A 78 -1.72 -1.65 6.93
CA PHE A 78 -0.69 -1.64 7.97
C PHE A 78 0.65 -1.11 7.46
N ASN A 79 1.07 -1.52 6.25
CA ASN A 79 2.30 -1.01 5.64
C ASN A 79 2.25 0.52 5.44
N MET A 80 1.12 1.05 4.97
CA MET A 80 0.94 2.49 4.78
C MET A 80 0.93 3.25 6.10
N LEU A 81 0.24 2.76 7.12
CA LEU A 81 0.27 3.38 8.45
C LEU A 81 1.67 3.39 9.04
N PHE A 82 2.42 2.29 8.87
CA PHE A 82 3.79 2.18 9.33
C PHE A 82 4.71 3.16 8.59
N ALA A 83 4.63 3.22 7.26
CA ALA A 83 5.41 4.16 6.46
C ALA A 83 5.10 5.62 6.82
N ILE A 84 3.82 5.94 7.06
CA ILE A 84 3.42 7.29 7.49
C ILE A 84 4.01 7.60 8.86
N ALA A 85 3.89 6.70 9.83
CA ALA A 85 4.37 6.92 11.19
C ALA A 85 5.91 7.03 11.26
N LEU A 86 6.62 6.19 10.51
CA LEU A 86 8.08 6.13 10.53
C LEU A 86 8.71 7.30 9.78
N VAL A 87 8.24 7.61 8.57
CA VAL A 87 8.95 8.54 7.65
C VAL A 87 8.23 9.88 7.50
N HIS A 88 6.90 9.89 7.63
CA HIS A 88 6.08 11.03 7.23
C HIS A 88 5.28 11.67 8.35
N ALA A 89 5.50 11.32 9.62
CA ALA A 89 4.70 11.82 10.74
C ALA A 89 4.71 13.35 10.84
N HIS A 90 5.86 13.97 10.55
CA HIS A 90 6.02 15.44 10.54
C HIS A 90 5.23 16.12 9.40
N GLN A 91 4.82 15.39 8.37
CA GLN A 91 4.14 15.92 7.18
C GLN A 91 2.61 15.87 7.28
N LEU A 92 2.06 15.26 8.34
CA LEU A 92 0.62 15.03 8.51
C LEU A 92 -0.23 16.29 8.40
N LEU A 93 0.26 17.42 8.92
CA LEU A 93 -0.44 18.72 8.87
C LEU A 93 0.21 19.70 7.90
N SER A 94 1.17 19.23 7.09
CA SER A 94 1.89 20.07 6.14
C SER A 94 1.22 20.11 4.78
N LEU A 95 1.39 21.23 4.09
CA LEU A 95 1.00 21.39 2.70
C LEU A 95 2.23 21.26 1.81
N GLY A 96 2.08 20.64 0.64
CA GLY A 96 3.10 20.62 -0.40
C GLY A 96 3.25 21.98 -1.09
N GLY A 97 4.25 22.10 -1.97
CA GLY A 97 4.56 23.35 -2.66
C GLY A 97 3.42 23.93 -3.51
N ASN A 98 2.44 23.09 -3.89
CA ASN A 98 1.27 23.49 -4.67
C ASN A 98 0.04 23.81 -3.79
N GLY A 99 0.18 23.79 -2.46
CA GLY A 99 -0.92 24.02 -1.50
C GLY A 99 -1.81 22.79 -1.22
N GLY A 100 -1.58 21.66 -1.91
CA GLY A 100 -2.21 20.37 -1.62
C GLY A 100 -1.65 19.72 -0.35
N TRP A 101 -2.30 18.67 0.14
CA TRP A 101 -1.83 17.97 1.34
C TRP A 101 -0.54 17.21 1.03
N ALA A 102 0.48 17.33 1.88
CA ALA A 102 1.80 16.75 1.59
C ALA A 102 1.79 15.21 1.46
N LEU A 103 0.79 14.55 2.05
CA LEU A 103 0.64 13.09 2.06
C LEU A 103 -0.51 12.58 1.19
N GLU A 104 -0.90 13.33 0.16
CA GLU A 104 -1.94 12.92 -0.79
C GLU A 104 -1.72 11.51 -1.34
N LEU A 105 -0.49 11.17 -1.73
CA LEU A 105 -0.18 9.85 -2.29
C LEU A 105 -0.32 8.72 -1.26
N GLN A 106 0.21 8.93 -0.06
CA GLN A 106 0.15 7.97 1.04
C GLN A 106 -1.30 7.78 1.48
N GLY A 107 -2.06 8.87 1.60
CA GLY A 107 -3.49 8.85 1.87
C GLY A 107 -4.26 8.10 0.78
N PHE A 108 -3.94 8.35 -0.49
CA PHE A 108 -4.58 7.68 -1.62
C PHE A 108 -4.41 6.16 -1.55
N PHE A 109 -3.20 5.66 -1.30
CA PHE A 109 -2.98 4.23 -1.14
C PHE A 109 -3.69 3.66 0.08
N LEU A 110 -3.60 4.34 1.23
CA LEU A 110 -4.23 3.92 2.48
C LEU A 110 -5.74 3.80 2.33
N PHE A 111 -6.42 4.86 1.88
CA PHE A 111 -7.87 4.86 1.77
C PHE A 111 -8.38 3.98 0.63
N THR A 112 -7.62 3.84 -0.46
CA THR A 112 -7.95 2.87 -1.51
C THR A 112 -7.86 1.44 -0.99
N ALA A 113 -6.84 1.10 -0.19
CA ALA A 113 -6.74 -0.20 0.46
C ALA A 113 -7.90 -0.45 1.43
N VAL A 114 -8.26 0.53 2.26
CA VAL A 114 -9.46 0.47 3.12
C VAL A 114 -10.72 0.22 2.28
N ALA A 115 -10.91 0.93 1.17
CA ALA A 115 -12.03 0.70 0.28
C ALA A 115 -12.06 -0.73 -0.27
N VAL A 116 -10.90 -1.29 -0.66
CA VAL A 116 -10.80 -2.69 -1.13
C VAL A 116 -11.19 -3.70 -0.05
N ILE A 117 -10.88 -3.45 1.23
CA ILE A 117 -11.32 -4.31 2.35
C ILE A 117 -12.84 -4.43 2.36
N PHE A 118 -13.55 -3.31 2.24
CA PHE A 118 -15.01 -3.27 2.28
C PHE A 118 -15.66 -3.77 0.99
N LEU A 119 -15.13 -3.36 -0.18
CA LEU A 119 -15.64 -3.77 -1.49
C LEU A 119 -15.45 -5.27 -1.76
N GLY A 120 -14.38 -5.84 -1.20
CA GLY A 120 -13.92 -7.19 -1.51
C GLY A 120 -13.42 -7.33 -2.96
N PRO A 121 -13.15 -8.58 -3.40
CA PRO A 121 -12.54 -8.84 -4.69
C PRO A 121 -13.46 -8.65 -5.91
N GLY A 122 -14.78 -8.67 -5.75
CA GLY A 122 -15.72 -8.74 -6.88
C GLY A 122 -15.70 -10.10 -7.59
N ARG A 123 -16.23 -10.14 -8.82
CA ARG A 123 -16.36 -11.35 -9.65
C ARG A 123 -15.04 -11.83 -10.27
N TYR A 124 -14.14 -10.91 -10.64
CA TYR A 124 -12.86 -11.24 -11.28
C TYR A 124 -11.79 -11.56 -10.23
N LYS A 125 -11.69 -12.82 -9.81
CA LYS A 125 -10.78 -13.24 -8.73
C LYS A 125 -10.36 -14.70 -8.87
N LEU A 126 -9.21 -15.05 -8.31
CA LEU A 126 -8.80 -16.46 -8.16
C LEU A 126 -9.47 -17.13 -6.96
N LYS A 127 -9.38 -16.55 -5.76
CA LYS A 127 -9.95 -17.13 -4.52
C LYS A 127 -10.01 -16.10 -3.40
N ASN A 128 -11.17 -15.87 -2.80
CA ASN A 128 -11.26 -15.03 -1.60
C ASN A 128 -11.29 -15.88 -0.34
#